data_AF-A0A957YXH9-F1
#
_entry.id   AF-A0A957YXH9-F1
#
_cell.length_a   1.000
_cell.length_b   1.000
_cell.length_c   1.000
_cell.angle_alpha   90.00
_cell.angle_beta   90.00
_cell.angle_gamma   90.00
#
_symmetry.space_group_name_H-M   'P 1'
#
loop_
_entity.id
_entity.type
_entity.pdbx_description
1 polymer ?
#
loop_
_entity_poly.entity_id
_entity_poly.type
_entity_poly.pdbx_seq_one_letter_code
_entity_poly.pdbx_strand_id
1 'polypeptide(L)' 'GRGGQLVRSAGNGAQLLAKEGTMAQVRLPSGEVRYVAMDCMATVGTVSNSDHSNLTWGKAGRKRWLGV' A
#
# COMPACT_ATOMS: atom_id res chain seq x y z
N GLY A 1 -6.15 17.16 -6.57
CA GLY A 1 -6.43 15.89 -5.85
C GLY A 1 -5.47 15.73 -4.68
N ARG A 2 -5.85 14.97 -3.64
CA ARG A 2 -5.04 14.77 -2.41
C ARG A 2 -3.83 13.83 -2.59
N GLY A 3 -3.55 13.40 -3.82
CA GLY A 3 -2.46 12.49 -4.18
C GLY A 3 -2.68 11.04 -3.74
N GLY A 4 -1.85 10.13 -4.23
CA GLY A 4 -1.86 8.71 -3.84
C GLY A 4 -1.19 8.51 -2.48
N GLN A 5 -1.91 8.78 -1.39
CA GLN A 5 -1.35 8.66 -0.02
C GLN A 5 -1.34 7.22 0.50
N LEU A 6 -2.29 6.41 0.03
CA LEU A 6 -2.55 5.06 0.50
C LEU A 6 -1.64 4.05 -0.22
N VAL A 7 -1.31 2.94 0.45
CA VAL A 7 -0.71 1.73 -0.15
C VAL A 7 0.60 2.01 -0.91
N ARG A 8 1.56 2.68 -0.25
CA ARG A 8 2.87 3.04 -0.82
C ARG A 8 4.03 2.16 -0.37
N SER A 9 3.84 1.32 0.64
CA SER A 9 4.93 0.49 1.18
C SER A 9 5.32 -0.61 0.22
N ALA A 10 6.57 -1.08 0.31
CA ALA A 10 7.11 -2.15 -0.51
C ALA A 10 6.23 -3.41 -0.46
N GLY A 11 5.94 -3.99 -1.63
CA GLY A 11 5.11 -5.20 -1.75
C GLY A 11 3.62 -5.03 -1.50
N ASN A 12 3.15 -3.83 -1.12
CA ASN A 12 1.73 -3.63 -0.85
C ASN A 12 0.91 -3.45 -2.13
N GLY A 13 -0.35 -3.84 -2.05
CA GLY A 13 -1.37 -3.64 -3.06
C GLY A 13 -2.75 -3.42 -2.41
N ALA A 14 -3.69 -2.90 -3.18
CA ALA A 14 -5.08 -2.73 -2.78
C ALA A 14 -5.98 -3.47 -3.78
N GLN A 15 -7.11 -3.98 -3.30
CA GLN A 15 -8.09 -4.65 -4.16
C GLN A 15 -9.35 -3.81 -4.26
N LEU A 16 -9.85 -3.61 -5.47
CA LEU A 16 -11.15 -2.99 -5.70
C LEU A 16 -12.24 -4.07 -5.55
N LEU A 17 -13.17 -3.88 -4.62
CA LEU A 17 -14.24 -4.83 -4.32
C LEU A 17 -15.50 -4.51 -5.12
N ALA A 18 -16.00 -3.29 -4.99
CA ALA A 18 -17.24 -2.84 -5.59
C ALA A 18 -17.12 -1.40 -6.08
N LYS A 19 -17.91 -1.05 -7.09
CA LYS A 19 -18.07 0.31 -7.59
C LYS A 19 -19.55 0.66 -7.55
N GLU A 20 -19.94 1.48 -6.59
CA GLU A 20 -21.34 1.87 -6.39
C GLU A 20 -21.49 3.38 -6.59
N GLY A 21 -22.08 3.75 -7.72
CA GLY A 21 -22.34 5.16 -8.07
C GLY A 21 -21.06 6.00 -8.08
N THR A 22 -21.02 6.98 -7.18
CA THR A 22 -19.91 7.95 -7.03
C THR A 22 -18.76 7.45 -6.15
N MET A 23 -18.92 6.28 -5.51
CA MET A 23 -17.93 5.73 -4.58
C MET A 23 -17.48 4.32 -4.98
N ALA A 24 -16.18 4.08 -4.88
CA ALA A 24 -15.54 2.79 -5.01
C ALA A 24 -15.17 2.24 -3.63
N GLN A 25 -15.45 0.97 -3.41
CA GLN A 25 -15.06 0.23 -2.23
C GLN A 25 -13.71 -0.45 -2.48
N VAL A 26 -12.69 -0.06 -1.70
CA VAL A 26 -11.32 -0.57 -1.81
C VAL A 26 -10.91 -1.26 -0.51
N ARG A 27 -10.41 -2.50 -0.63
CA ARG A 27 -9.78 -3.23 0.45
C ARG A 27 -8.32 -2.81 0.58
N LEU A 28 -7.96 -2.29 1.74
CA LEU A 28 -6.61 -1.91 2.10
C LEU A 28 -5.78 -3.13 2.51
N PRO A 29 -4.43 -3.06 2.43
CA PRO A 29 -3.55 -4.13 2.90
C PRO A 29 -3.68 -4.40 4.41
N SER A 30 -4.27 -3.48 5.19
CA SER A 30 -4.65 -3.72 6.59
C SER A 30 -5.83 -4.69 6.76
N GLY A 31 -6.53 -5.04 5.68
CA GLY A 31 -7.76 -5.83 5.71
C GLY A 31 -9.03 -4.98 5.84
N GLU A 32 -8.89 -3.69 6.16
CA GLU A 32 -10.02 -2.76 6.24
C GLU A 32 -10.57 -2.43 4.86
N VAL A 33 -11.87 -2.18 4.82
CA VAL A 33 -12.58 -1.77 3.61
C VAL A 33 -12.93 -0.30 3.72
N ARG A 34 -12.54 0.48 2.71
CA ARG A 34 -12.72 1.94 2.70
C ARG A 34 -13.38 2.41 1.41
N TYR A 35 -14.27 3.39 1.54
CA TYR A 35 -14.88 4.08 0.40
C TYR A 35 -13.97 5.21 -0.10
N VAL A 36 -13.76 5.26 -1.42
CA VAL A 36 -12.96 6.25 -2.14
C VAL A 36 -13.81 6.82 -3.28
N ALA A 37 -13.74 8.11 -3.55
CA ALA A 37 -14.48 8.70 -4.67
C ALA A 37 -13.98 8.15 -6.03
N MET A 38 -14.89 7.90 -6.97
CA MET A 38 -14.58 7.37 -8.31
C MET A 38 -13.70 8.32 -9.15
N ASP A 39 -13.71 9.62 -8.86
CA ASP A 39 -12.87 10.62 -9.53
C ASP A 39 -11.38 10.57 -9.10
N CYS A 40 -11.02 9.69 -8.17
CA CYS A 40 -9.65 9.55 -7.71
C CYS A 40 -8.80 8.69 -8.67
N MET A 41 -7.56 9.11 -8.91
CA MET A 41 -6.61 8.33 -9.70
C MET A 41 -6.04 7.17 -8.89
N ALA A 42 -5.91 6.00 -9.53
CA ALA A 42 -5.28 4.81 -8.97
C ALA A 42 -4.26 4.23 -9.96
N THR A 43 -3.18 3.66 -9.43
CA THR A 43 -2.17 2.93 -10.23
C THR A 43 -2.50 1.45 -10.22
N VAL A 44 -2.46 0.82 -11.39
CA VAL A 44 -2.70 -0.63 -11.54
C VAL A 44 -1.41 -1.40 -11.24
N GLY A 45 -1.52 -2.41 -10.39
CA GLY A 45 -0.42 -3.30 -10.02
C GLY A 45 -0.08 -3.25 -8.54
N THR A 46 1.02 -3.90 -8.18
CA THR A 46 1.57 -3.94 -6.82
C THR A 46 2.81 -3.07 -6.73
N VAL A 47 3.12 -2.58 -5.52
CA VAL A 47 4.37 -1.86 -5.28
C VAL A 47 5.54 -2.83 -5.36
N SER A 48 6.63 -2.41 -6.00
CA SER A 48 7.86 -3.19 -6.14
C SER A 48 8.46 -3.60 -4.78
N ASN A 49 9.37 -4.57 -4.80
CA ASN A 49 10.11 -5.07 -3.63
C ASN A 49 9.24 -5.86 -2.62
N SER A 50 8.56 -6.90 -3.11
CA SER A 50 7.73 -7.80 -2.30
C SER A 50 8.51 -8.53 -1.20
N ASP A 51 9.78 -8.85 -1.45
CA ASP A 51 10.65 -9.58 -0.52
C ASP A 51 11.24 -8.72 0.59
N HIS A 52 10.86 -7.43 0.66
CA HIS A 52 11.29 -6.55 1.74
C HIS A 52 10.93 -7.10 3.13
N SER A 53 9.81 -7.85 3.24
CA SER A 53 9.42 -8.51 4.49
C SER A 53 10.35 -9.65 4.90
N ASN A 54 11.02 -10.28 3.95
CA ASN A 54 11.89 -11.44 4.18
C ASN A 54 13.34 -11.04 4.51
N LEU A 55 13.63 -9.74 4.55
CA LEU A 55 14.98 -9.21 4.69
C LEU A 55 15.44 -9.30 6.16
N THR A 56 16.41 -10.18 6.42
CA THR A 56 17.00 -10.35 7.74
C THR A 56 18.12 -9.33 7.99
N TRP A 57 18.08 -8.68 9.16
CA TRP A 57 19.04 -7.63 9.49
C TRP A 57 20.41 -8.17 9.92
N GLY A 58 20.47 -9.42 10.41
CA GLY A 58 21.68 -10.23 10.65
C GLY A 58 22.63 -9.73 11.74
N LYS A 59 22.93 -8.43 11.79
CA LYS A 59 23.82 -7.78 12.76
C LYS A 59 23.23 -6.47 13.27
N ALA A 60 23.55 -6.11 14.52
CA ALA A 60 23.09 -4.86 15.15
C ALA A 60 23.50 -3.60 14.36
N GLY A 61 24.70 -3.61 13.76
CA GLY A 61 25.19 -2.46 12.98
C GLY A 61 24.32 -2.10 11.76
N ARG A 62 23.60 -3.07 11.18
CA ARG A 62 22.72 -2.81 10.03
C ARG A 62 21.48 -2.00 10.41
N LYS A 63 21.00 -2.14 11.66
CA LYS A 63 19.92 -1.30 12.19
C LYS A 63 20.36 0.15 12.41
N ARG A 64 21.58 0.37 12.90
CA ARG A 64 22.16 1.72 13.07
C ARG A 64 22.23 2.50 11.76
N TRP A 65 22.47 1.81 10.63
CA TRP A 65 22.48 2.44 9.31
C TRP A 65 21.10 2.92 8.83
N LEU A 66 20.02 2.36 9.37
CA LEU A 66 18.64 2.79 9.08
C LEU A 66 18.20 3.99 9.91
N GLY A 67 19.04 4.46 10.84
CA GLY A 67 18.69 5.54 11.78
C GLY A 67 17.85 5.07 12.98
N VAL A 68 17.91 3.78 13.32
CA VAL A 68 17.30 3.15 14.51
C VAL A 68 18.36 2.61 15.46
#